data_AF-G3B1K5-F1
#
_entry.id   AF-G3B1K5-F1
#
_cell.length_a   1.000
_cell.length_b   1.000
_cell.length_c   1.000
_cell.angle_alpha   90.00
_cell.angle_beta   90.00
_cell.angle_gamma   90.00
#
_symmetry.space_group_name_H-M   'P 1'
#
loop_
_entity.id
_entity.type
_entity.pdbx_description
1 polymer ?
#
loop_
_entity_poly.entity_id
_entity_poly.type
_entity_poly.pdbx_seq_one_letter_code
_entity_poly.pdbx_strand_id
1 'polypeptide(L)' 'MSENNQDSPKPTKSAVDMDPSDIYVKIGNKQVPFSSINKPHSVLLGPKHHKPQPPTEDFPDLTPAAKAREAELEEKKSS' A
#
# COMPACT_ATOMS: atom_id res chain seq x y z
N MET A 1 -21.95 17.84 52.69
CA MET A 1 -21.47 18.41 51.40
C MET A 1 -20.72 17.31 50.70
N SER A 2 -21.29 16.80 49.63
CA SER A 2 -20.79 15.70 48.82
C SER A 2 -19.86 16.25 47.74
N GLU A 3 -18.65 15.69 47.57
CA GLU A 3 -17.90 15.84 46.32
C GLU A 3 -17.26 14.51 45.95
N ASN A 4 -17.93 13.80 45.04
CA ASN A 4 -17.42 12.69 44.26
C ASN A 4 -16.48 13.26 43.19
N ASN A 5 -15.16 13.11 43.33
CA ASN A 5 -14.25 13.28 42.21
C ASN A 5 -14.07 11.92 41.51
N GLN A 6 -14.89 11.71 40.48
CA GLN A 6 -14.65 10.67 39.48
C GLN A 6 -13.46 11.08 38.62
N ASP A 7 -12.25 10.74 39.05
CA ASP A 7 -11.09 10.74 38.15
C ASP A 7 -11.24 9.51 37.24
N SER A 8 -11.67 9.75 36.00
CA SER A 8 -11.85 8.70 35.01
C SER A 8 -10.47 8.22 34.52
N PRO A 9 -10.23 6.91 34.40
CA PRO A 9 -8.94 6.41 33.92
C PRO A 9 -8.74 6.86 32.47
N LYS A 10 -7.68 7.67 32.25
CA LYS A 10 -7.16 7.98 30.92
C LYS A 10 -6.99 6.67 30.14
N PRO A 11 -7.52 6.52 28.92
CA PRO A 11 -7.38 5.27 28.19
C PRO A 11 -5.90 5.02 27.89
N THR A 12 -5.32 4.09 28.63
CA THR A 12 -4.02 3.48 28.30
C THR A 12 -4.25 2.69 27.03
N LYS A 13 -3.97 3.30 25.87
CA LYS A 13 -3.88 2.57 24.61
C LYS A 13 -2.90 1.42 24.84
N SER A 14 -3.39 0.19 24.76
CA SER A 14 -2.58 -1.01 24.81
C SER A 14 -1.49 -0.92 23.74
N ALA A 15 -0.29 -1.40 24.05
CA ALA A 15 0.87 -1.37 23.14
C ALA A 15 0.64 -2.06 21.77
N VAL A 16 -0.51 -2.73 21.61
CA VAL A 16 -0.94 -3.44 20.41
C VAL A 16 -1.61 -2.50 19.38
N ASP A 17 -2.12 -1.33 19.80
CA ASP A 17 -2.86 -0.37 18.95
C ASP A 17 -2.10 0.96 18.74
N MET A 18 -0.77 0.95 18.86
CA MET A 18 0.03 2.13 18.52
C MET A 18 0.27 2.20 17.02
N ASP A 19 -0.49 3.05 16.34
CA ASP A 19 -0.18 3.46 14.98
C ASP A 19 1.18 4.17 14.96
N PRO A 20 2.19 3.65 14.24
CA PRO A 20 3.53 4.25 14.21
C PRO A 20 3.54 5.64 13.55
N SER A 21 2.46 6.01 12.85
CA SER A 21 2.23 7.33 12.29
C SER A 21 1.99 8.41 13.35
N ASP A 22 1.53 8.04 14.54
CA ASP A 22 1.27 8.96 15.66
C ASP A 22 2.52 9.22 16.51
N ILE A 23 3.61 8.51 16.25
CA ILE A 23 4.86 8.63 17.01
C ILE A 23 5.72 9.74 16.39
N TYR A 24 5.98 10.78 17.17
CA TYR A 24 6.88 11.88 16.78
C TYR A 24 8.15 11.87 17.63
N VAL A 25 9.29 12.01 16.96
CA VAL A 25 10.63 12.06 17.59
C VAL A 25 11.23 13.44 17.40
N LYS A 26 11.87 13.98 18.44
CA LYS A 26 12.59 15.25 18.39
C LYS A 26 14.02 14.99 17.89
N ILE A 27 14.35 15.55 16.72
CA ILE A 27 15.70 15.51 16.15
C ILE A 27 16.21 16.94 16.08
N GLY A 28 17.18 17.28 16.92
CA GLY A 28 17.64 18.66 17.12
C GLY A 28 16.49 19.57 17.56
N ASN A 29 16.19 20.58 16.75
CA ASN A 29 15.14 21.58 17.02
C ASN A 29 13.82 21.29 16.29
N LYS A 30 13.69 20.15 15.59
CA LYS A 30 12.50 19.78 14.81
C LYS A 30 11.86 18.51 15.36
N GLN A 31 10.54 18.43 15.25
CA GLN A 31 9.76 17.23 15.57
C GLN A 31 9.36 16.56 14.27
N VAL A 32 9.75 15.29 14.09
CA VAL A 32 9.50 14.53 12.86
C VAL A 32 8.78 13.22 13.19
N PRO A 33 7.86 12.75 12.33
CA PRO A 33 7.19 11.48 12.54
C PRO A 33 8.19 10.33 12.38
N PHE A 34 8.11 9.33 13.27
CA PHE A 34 9.01 8.19 13.31
C PHE A 34 8.97 7.38 12.00
N SER A 35 7.81 7.31 11.36
CA SER A 35 7.62 6.69 10.04
C SER A 35 8.52 7.26 8.94
N SER A 36 8.96 8.52 9.06
CA SER A 36 9.85 9.15 8.08
C SER A 36 11.32 8.78 8.28
N ILE A 37 11.69 8.24 9.44
CA ILE A 37 13.06 7.89 9.79
C ILE A 37 13.40 6.49 9.25
N ASN A 38 12.51 5.52 9.48
CA ASN A 38 12.66 4.15 9.00
C ASN A 38 11.62 3.85 7.92
N LYS A 39 11.86 4.36 6.71
CA LYS A 39 11.06 3.94 5.55
C LYS A 39 11.38 2.47 5.23
N PRO A 40 10.38 1.63 4.96
CA PRO A 40 10.64 0.26 4.52
C PRO A 40 11.44 0.28 3.22
N HIS A 41 12.50 -0.52 3.14
CA HIS A 41 13.35 -0.66 1.95
C HIS A 41 12.66 -1.38 0.78
N SER A 42 11.43 -1.86 0.99
CA SER A 42 10.60 -2.48 -0.04
C SER A 42 9.35 -1.65 -0.27
N VAL A 43 9.19 -1.15 -1.50
CA VAL A 43 7.95 -0.52 -1.98
C VAL A 43 7.18 -1.58 -2.76
N LEU A 44 5.98 -1.93 -2.28
CA LEU A 44 5.08 -2.80 -3.03
C LEU A 44 4.55 -2.04 -4.25
N LEU A 45 5.10 -2.36 -5.42
CA LEU A 45 4.66 -1.81 -6.69
C LEU A 45 3.26 -2.37 -7.01
N GLY A 46 2.24 -1.52 -6.91
CA GLY A 46 0.88 -1.88 -7.30
C GLY A 46 0.81 -2.33 -8.76
N PRO A 47 0.26 -3.52 -9.08
CA PRO A 47 0.34 -4.12 -10.42
C PRO A 47 -0.40 -3.35 -11.52
N LYS A 48 -1.33 -2.44 -11.16
CA LYS A 48 -2.03 -1.58 -12.11
C LYS A 48 -1.22 -0.37 -12.57
N HIS A 49 -0.30 0.13 -11.73
CA HIS A 49 0.35 1.43 -11.94
C HIS A 49 1.83 1.31 -12.30
N HIS A 50 2.46 0.17 -12.01
CA HIS A 50 3.91 0.01 -12.07
C HIS A 50 4.38 -1.07 -13.05
N LYS A 51 3.48 -1.67 -13.82
CA LYS A 51 3.87 -2.58 -14.90
C LYS A 51 4.23 -1.74 -16.12
N PRO A 52 5.46 -1.84 -16.66
CA PRO A 52 5.79 -1.25 -17.94
C PRO A 52 4.84 -1.82 -19.00
N GLN A 53 4.18 -0.95 -19.75
CA GLN A 53 3.47 -1.36 -20.96
C GLN A 53 4.49 -1.33 -22.11
N PRO A 54 4.85 -2.48 -22.70
CA PRO A 54 5.76 -2.49 -23.84
C PRO A 54 5.11 -1.75 -25.03
N PRO A 55 5.90 -1.04 -25.87
CA PRO A 55 5.40 -0.44 -27.08
C PRO A 55 4.90 -1.51 -28.04
N THR A 56 3.69 -1.33 -28.57
CA THR A 56 3.01 -2.30 -29.44
C THR A 56 3.69 -2.46 -30.81
N GLU A 57 4.48 -1.46 -31.23
CA GLU A 57 5.21 -1.46 -32.51
C GLU A 57 6.27 -2.56 -32.59
N ASP A 58 6.94 -2.86 -31.46
CA ASP A 58 8.00 -3.86 -31.39
C ASP A 58 7.42 -5.28 -31.19
N PHE A 59 6.15 -5.39 -30.80
CA PHE A 59 5.49 -6.63 -30.42
C PHE A 59 4.05 -6.69 -30.96
N PRO A 60 3.87 -6.93 -32.28
CA PRO A 60 2.55 -6.96 -32.93
C PRO A 60 1.62 -8.04 -32.36
N ASP A 61 2.18 -9.10 -31.77
CA ASP A 61 1.46 -10.18 -31.09
C ASP A 61 0.81 -9.74 -29.77
N LEU A 62 1.22 -8.60 -29.19
CA LEU A 62 0.63 -8.04 -27.98
C LEU A 62 -0.59 -7.14 -28.26
N THR A 63 -0.95 -6.97 -29.55
CA THR A 63 -2.15 -6.21 -29.92
C THR A 63 -3.41 -6.89 -29.36
N PRO A 64 -4.46 -6.12 -29.03
CA PRO A 64 -5.74 -6.70 -28.59
C PRO A 64 -6.37 -7.63 -29.64
N ALA A 65 -6.12 -7.36 -30.93
CA ALA A 65 -6.57 -8.20 -32.04
C ALA A 65 -5.85 -9.57 -32.08
N ALA A 66 -4.53 -9.60 -31.86
CA ALA A 66 -3.77 -10.86 -31.81
C ALA A 66 -4.22 -11.75 -30.64
N LYS A 67 -4.45 -11.16 -29.46
CA LYS A 67 -4.95 -11.87 -28.28
C LYS A 67 -6.34 -12.49 -28.49
N ALA A 68 -7.24 -11.79 -29.18
CA ALA A 68 -8.56 -12.33 -29.50
C ALA A 68 -8.47 -13.55 -30.43
N ARG A 69 -7.58 -13.48 -31.43
CA ARG A 69 -7.37 -14.57 -32.39
C ARG A 69 -6.76 -15.83 -31.76
N GLU A 70 -5.86 -15.65 -30.81
CA GLU A 70 -5.27 -16.76 -30.05
C GLU A 70 -6.32 -17.44 -29.18
N ALA A 71 -7.17 -16.67 -28.48
CA ALA A 71 -8.25 -17.21 -27.67
C ALA A 71 -9.26 -18.04 -28.51
N GLU A 72 -9.63 -17.57 -29.70
CA GLU A 72 -10.50 -18.33 -30.61
C GLU A 72 -9.85 -19.63 -31.12
N LEU A 73 -8.54 -19.61 -31.36
CA LEU A 73 -7.79 -20.80 -31.82
C LEU A 73 -7.63 -21.83 -30.70
N GLU A 74 -7.42 -21.39 -29.47
CA GLU A 74 -7.36 -22.25 -28.28
C GLU A 74 -8.73 -22.91 -28.04
N GLU A 75 -9.82 -22.14 -28.13
CA GLU A 75 -11.18 -22.66 -27.98
C GLU A 75 -11.49 -23.73 -29.04
N LYS A 76 -11.14 -23.48 -30.31
CA LYS A 76 -11.28 -24.45 -31.41
C LYS A 76 -10.39 -25.68 -31.28
N LYS A 77 -9.24 -25.58 -30.60
CA LYS A 77 -8.36 -26.73 -30.32
C LYS A 77 -8.84 -27.58 -29.14
N SER A 78 -9.63 -26.99 -28.24
CA SER A 78 -10.15 -27.66 -27.05
C SER A 78 -11.49 -28.39 -27.26
N SER A 79 -12.09 -28.29 -28.45
CA SER A 79 -13.32 -28.98 -28.88
C SER A 79 -13.03 -30.11 -29.85
#